data_AF-A0A085FI64-F1
#
_entry.id   AF-A0A085FI64-F1
#
_cell.length_a   1.000
_cell.length_b   1.000
_cell.length_c   1.000
_cell.angle_alpha   90.00
_cell.angle_beta   90.00
_cell.angle_gamma   90.00
#
_symmetry.space_group_name_H-M   'P 1'
#
loop_
_entity.id
_entity.type
_entity.pdbx_description
1 polymer ?
#
loop_
_entity_poly.entity_id
_entity_poly.type
_entity_poly.pdbx_seq_one_letter_code
_entity_poly.pdbx_strand_id
1 'polypeptide(L)'
;MKTSIMKLLSATVLALAIGFAATGTASAQACLDKRQIQEAVSSGQIVSLDAVLASAGVDSSVEVLNVQVCDQGGRLVYIIGVLSRDGQAQNLVLSAQ
;
A
#
# COMPACT_ATOMS: atom_id res chain seq x y z
N MET A 1 -65.72 4.22 -11.23
CA MET A 1 -65.98 2.85 -11.73
C MET A 1 -64.72 2.42 -12.46
N LYS A 2 -63.89 1.44 -12.09
CA LYS A 2 -64.03 0.11 -11.46
C LYS A 2 -62.62 -0.25 -10.94
N THR A 3 -62.45 -0.57 -9.65
CA THR A 3 -62.09 -1.93 -9.13
C THR A 3 -60.78 -2.50 -9.71
N SER A 4 -59.77 -2.92 -8.94
CA SER A 4 -59.85 -3.66 -7.67
C SER A 4 -58.54 -3.59 -6.89
N ILE A 5 -58.71 -3.43 -5.58
CA ILE A 5 -57.76 -3.67 -4.51
C ILE A 5 -57.48 -5.18 -4.47
N MET A 6 -56.34 -5.63 -5.01
CA MET A 6 -55.91 -7.02 -4.87
C MET A 6 -54.95 -7.15 -3.70
N LYS A 7 -55.60 -7.39 -2.57
CA LYS A 7 -55.13 -7.99 -1.33
C LYS A 7 -54.06 -9.07 -1.57
N LEU A 8 -52.82 -8.78 -1.19
CA LEU A 8 -51.81 -9.80 -0.88
C LEU A 8 -51.19 -9.46 0.47
N LEU A 9 -51.92 -9.81 1.52
CA LEU A 9 -51.33 -10.14 2.81
C LEU A 9 -50.57 -11.46 2.64
N SER A 10 -49.25 -11.38 2.61
CA SER A 10 -48.39 -12.54 2.90
C SER A 10 -47.14 -12.03 3.62
N ALA A 11 -47.15 -12.22 4.94
CA ALA A 11 -46.00 -12.06 5.82
C ALA A 11 -44.76 -12.75 5.23
N THR A 12 -43.67 -12.01 5.04
CA THR A 12 -42.35 -12.63 4.80
C THR A 12 -41.25 -11.78 5.42
N VAL A 13 -40.81 -12.25 6.59
CA VAL A 13 -39.41 -12.35 7.04
C VAL A 13 -38.58 -11.05 7.06
N LEU A 14 -38.36 -10.62 8.30
CA LEU A 14 -37.19 -9.90 8.79
C LEU A 14 -35.88 -10.36 8.14
N ALA A 15 -35.28 -9.52 7.29
CA ALA A 15 -33.89 -9.67 6.87
C ALA A 15 -33.18 -8.32 7.01
N LEU A 16 -32.58 -8.10 8.19
CA LEU A 16 -31.48 -7.15 8.36
C LEU A 16 -30.32 -7.64 7.48
N ALA A 17 -30.27 -7.21 6.22
CA ALA A 17 -29.05 -7.29 5.43
C ALA A 17 -28.25 -6.02 5.70
N ILE A 18 -27.46 -6.04 6.77
CA ILE A 18 -26.34 -5.11 6.97
C ILE A 18 -25.31 -5.49 5.90
N GLY A 19 -25.52 -4.99 4.69
CA GLY A 19 -24.53 -4.99 3.63
C GLY A 19 -23.60 -3.81 3.83
N PHE A 20 -22.84 -3.79 4.92
CA PHE A 20 -21.66 -2.93 4.98
C PHE A 20 -20.64 -3.57 4.05
N ALA A 21 -20.74 -3.24 2.76
CA ALA A 21 -19.67 -3.45 1.83
C ALA A 21 -18.48 -2.65 2.39
N ALA A 22 -17.60 -3.36 3.10
CA ALA A 22 -16.25 -2.91 3.32
C ALA A 22 -15.62 -2.84 1.93
N THR A 23 -15.84 -1.71 1.24
CA THR A 23 -14.96 -1.26 0.18
C THR A 23 -13.62 -1.13 0.87
N GLY A 24 -12.81 -2.17 0.80
CA GLY A 24 -11.45 -2.16 1.29
C GLY A 24 -10.82 -0.93 0.67
N THR A 25 -10.63 0.11 1.50
CA THR A 25 -9.78 1.22 1.15
C THR A 25 -8.43 0.57 0.96
N ALA A 26 -8.04 0.33 -0.29
CA ALA A 26 -6.65 0.26 -0.64
C ALA A 26 -6.11 1.64 -0.22
N SER A 27 -5.71 1.75 1.05
CA SER A 27 -5.07 2.94 1.56
C SER A 27 -3.90 3.16 0.62
N ALA A 28 -3.96 4.23 -0.17
CA ALA A 28 -2.81 4.67 -0.94
C ALA A 28 -1.70 4.82 0.09
N GLN A 29 -0.75 3.88 0.07
CA GLN A 29 0.37 3.88 1.00
C GLN A 29 0.98 5.29 0.90
N ALA A 30 1.09 6.02 2.01
CA ALA A 30 1.47 7.42 1.98
C ALA A 30 2.97 7.49 1.66
N CYS A 31 3.29 7.53 0.38
CA CYS A 31 4.65 7.62 -0.11
C CYS A 31 5.11 9.07 -0.13
N LEU A 32 6.34 9.28 0.34
CA LEU A 32 6.98 10.59 0.38
C LEU A 32 7.33 11.03 -1.03
N ASP A 33 7.19 12.32 -1.30
CA ASP A 33 7.74 12.91 -2.53
C ASP A 33 9.25 13.16 -2.41
N LYS A 34 9.90 13.45 -3.54
CA LYS A 34 11.35 13.63 -3.61
C LYS A 34 11.90 14.68 -2.62
N ARG A 35 11.17 15.78 -2.38
CA ARG A 35 11.60 16.82 -1.43
C ARG A 35 11.54 16.31 0.00
N GLN A 36 10.44 15.64 0.37
CA GLN A 36 10.30 15.02 1.69
C GLN A 36 11.38 13.98 1.95
N ILE A 37 11.72 13.16 0.95
CA ILE A 37 12.82 12.18 1.07
C ILE A 37 14.15 12.90 1.32
N GLN A 38 14.46 13.95 0.55
CA GLN A 38 15.71 14.70 0.72
C GLN A 38 15.78 15.38 2.09
N GLU A 39 14.68 15.95 2.57
CA GLU A 39 14.57 16.55 3.90
C GLU A 39 14.74 15.50 5.00
N ALA A 40 14.10 14.34 4.88
CA ALA A 40 14.20 13.24 5.82
C ALA A 40 15.63 12.66 5.90
N VAL A 41 16.33 12.54 4.76
CA VAL A 41 17.75 12.13 4.73
C VAL A 41 18.63 13.21 5.38
N SER A 42 18.41 14.48 5.02
CA SER A 42 19.24 15.59 5.51
C SER A 42 19.06 15.86 7.01
N SER A 43 17.86 15.61 7.53
CA SER A 43 17.54 15.71 8.97
C SER A 43 17.95 14.47 9.77
N GLY A 44 18.39 13.40 9.10
CA GLY A 44 18.71 12.12 9.74
C GLY A 44 17.48 11.33 10.20
N GLN A 45 16.28 11.70 9.77
CA GLN A 45 15.06 10.93 10.01
C GLN A 45 15.09 9.59 9.28
N ILE A 46 15.70 9.54 8.08
CA ILE A 46 15.95 8.30 7.35
C ILE A 46 17.41 8.21 6.90
N VAL A 47 17.92 7.00 6.79
CA VAL A 47 19.23 6.69 6.23
C VAL A 47 19.19 6.73 4.69
N SER A 48 20.35 6.96 4.06
CA SER A 48 20.46 7.00 2.60
C SER A 48 20.19 5.62 1.98
N LEU A 49 19.67 5.60 0.75
CA LEU A 49 19.38 4.36 0.02
C LEU A 49 20.58 3.41 -0.02
N ASP A 50 21.78 3.95 -0.28
CA ASP A 50 23.02 3.16 -0.34
C ASP A 50 23.32 2.47 1.00
N ALA A 51 23.16 3.18 2.12
CA ALA A 51 23.35 2.62 3.45
C ALA A 51 22.30 1.55 3.80
N VAL A 52 21.05 1.73 3.36
CA VAL A 52 19.98 0.73 3.54
C VAL A 52 20.29 -0.53 2.75
N LEU A 53 20.73 -0.39 1.49
CA LEU A 53 21.10 -1.52 0.64
C LEU A 53 22.32 -2.26 1.21
N ALA A 54 23.35 -1.54 1.65
CA ALA A 54 24.54 -2.11 2.27
C ALA A 54 24.21 -2.86 3.57
N SER A 55 23.37 -2.30 4.43
CA SER A 55 22.95 -2.96 5.68
C SER A 55 22.06 -4.18 5.44
N ALA A 56 21.32 -4.21 4.34
CA ALA A 56 20.53 -5.37 3.92
C ALA A 56 21.35 -6.44 3.14
N GLY A 57 22.64 -6.21 2.88
CA GLY A 57 23.49 -7.12 2.13
C GLY A 57 23.09 -7.25 0.66
N VAL A 58 22.44 -6.22 0.11
CA VAL A 58 22.04 -6.20 -1.30
C VAL A 58 23.28 -5.92 -2.15
N ASP A 59 23.63 -6.86 -3.01
CA ASP A 59 24.81 -6.78 -3.88
C ASP A 59 24.67 -5.62 -4.87
N SER A 60 25.75 -4.91 -5.19
CA SER A 60 25.73 -3.82 -6.17
C SER A 60 25.41 -4.30 -7.60
N SER A 61 25.39 -5.61 -7.84
CA SER A 61 25.05 -6.23 -9.13
C SER A 61 23.55 -6.30 -9.43
N VAL A 62 22.66 -6.09 -8.45
CA VAL A 62 21.21 -6.06 -8.72
C VAL A 62 20.83 -4.71 -9.31
N GLU A 63 20.06 -4.75 -10.40
CA GLU A 63 19.61 -3.53 -11.05
C GLU A 63 18.40 -2.95 -10.29
N VAL A 64 18.51 -1.71 -9.83
CA VAL A 64 17.42 -0.99 -9.17
C VAL A 64 16.54 -0.34 -10.22
N LEU A 65 15.29 -0.80 -10.32
CA LEU A 65 14.30 -0.32 -11.28
C LEU A 65 13.55 0.91 -10.76
N ASN A 66 13.22 0.92 -9.47
CA ASN A 66 12.45 2.00 -8.86
C ASN A 66 12.70 2.07 -7.35
N VAL A 67 12.58 3.27 -6.79
CA VAL A 67 12.76 3.52 -5.36
C VAL A 67 11.64 4.44 -4.87
N GLN A 68 10.94 4.00 -3.84
CA GLN A 68 9.94 4.78 -3.12
C GLN A 68 10.23 4.71 -1.62
N VAL A 69 9.89 5.76 -0.89
CA VAL A 69 9.85 5.74 0.58
C VAL A 69 8.40 5.95 0.98
N CYS A 70 7.85 5.03 1.77
CA CYS A 70 6.45 5.10 2.16
C CYS A 70 6.27 4.92 3.65
N ASP A 71 5.26 5.60 4.20
CA ASP A 71 4.77 5.33 5.54
C ASP A 71 3.94 4.05 5.54
N GLN A 72 4.37 3.08 6.33
CA GLN A 72 3.63 1.85 6.62
C GLN A 72 3.30 1.78 8.11
N GLY A 73 2.22 2.48 8.47
CA GLY A 73 1.70 2.47 9.84
C GLY A 73 2.62 3.24 10.80
N GLY A 74 3.09 4.42 10.39
CA GLY A 74 3.97 5.28 11.19
C GLY A 74 5.45 4.94 11.09
N ARG A 75 5.83 4.01 10.19
CA ARG A 75 7.22 3.63 9.94
C ARG A 75 7.56 3.90 8.48
N LEU A 76 8.66 4.63 8.27
CA LEU A 76 9.19 4.87 6.93
C LEU A 76 9.94 3.62 6.45
N VAL A 77 9.57 3.15 5.27
CA VAL A 77 10.21 2.01 4.60
C VAL A 77 10.58 2.35 3.17
N TYR A 78 11.73 1.86 2.73
CA TYR A 78 12.10 1.84 1.32
C TYR A 78 11.41 0.68 0.61
N ILE A 79 10.73 0.98 -0.49
CA ILE A 79 10.20 0.00 -1.44
C ILE A 79 11.05 0.10 -2.70
N ILE A 80 11.89 -0.90 -2.92
CA ILE A 80 12.92 -0.92 -3.94
C ILE A 80 12.58 -2.02 -4.94
N GLY A 81 12.18 -1.63 -6.15
CA GLY A 81 12.02 -2.58 -7.24
C GLY A 81 13.40 -2.97 -7.76
N VAL A 82 13.74 -4.25 -7.72
CA VAL A 82 15.01 -4.79 -8.22
C VAL A 82 14.75 -5.82 -9.31
N LEU A 83 15.68 -5.92 -10.27
CA LEU A 83 15.74 -6.98 -11.27
C LEU A 83 16.89 -7.92 -10.93
N SER A 84 16.55 -9.15 -10.57
CA SER A 84 17.50 -10.21 -10.28
C SER A 84 18.14 -10.75 -11.57
N ARG A 85 19.31 -11.41 -11.46
CA ARG A 85 20.07 -11.89 -12.62
C ARG A 85 19.34 -12.94 -13.46
N ASP A 86 18.36 -13.62 -12.88
CA ASP A 86 17.43 -14.55 -13.51
C ASP A 86 16.27 -13.85 -14.24
N GLY A 87 16.26 -12.51 -14.26
CA GLY A 87 15.26 -11.69 -14.95
C GLY A 87 13.96 -11.49 -14.16
N GLN A 88 13.94 -11.84 -12.88
CA GLN A 88 12.76 -11.66 -12.02
C GLN A 88 12.75 -10.25 -11.41
N ALA A 89 11.62 -9.55 -11.56
CA ALA A 89 11.38 -8.27 -10.89
C ALA A 89 10.71 -8.51 -9.54
N GLN A 90 11.31 -7.97 -8.47
CA GLN A 90 10.79 -8.11 -7.11
C GLN A 90 10.94 -6.80 -6.33
N ASN A 91 10.08 -6.62 -5.33
CA ASN A 91 10.18 -5.47 -4.42
C ASN A 91 10.87 -5.89 -3.12
N LEU A 92 11.93 -5.19 -2.75
CA LEU A 92 12.54 -5.25 -1.43
C LEU A 92 11.90 -4.16 -0.57
N VAL A 93 11.43 -4.55 0.63
CA VAL A 93 10.90 -3.62 1.62
C VAL A 93 11.87 -3.57 2.79
N LEU A 94 12.56 -2.44 2.93
CA LEU A 94 13.63 -2.26 3.92
C LEU A 94 13.31 -1.10 4.86
N SER A 95 13.76 -1.17 6.12
CA SER A 95 13.66 -0.05 7.06
C SER A 95 14.38 1.17 6.50
N ALA A 96 13.77 2.35 6.64
CA ALA A 96 14.44 3.60 6.32
C ALA A 96 15.23 4.17 7.52
N GLN A 97 15.28 3.46 8.65
CA GLN A 97 15.95 3.85 9.90
C GLN A 97 17.05 2.84 10.23
#